data_AF-A0A1Z4JBF3-F1
#
_entry.id   AF-A0A1Z4JBF3-F1
#
_cell.length_a   1.000
_cell.length_b   1.000
_cell.length_c   1.000
_cell.angle_alpha   90.00
_cell.angle_beta   90.00
_cell.angle_gamma   90.00
#
_symmetry.space_group_name_H-M   'P 1'
#
loop_
_entity.id
_entity.type
_entity.pdbx_description
1 polymer ?
#
loop_
_entity_poly.entity_id
_entity_poly.type
_entity_poly.pdbx_seq_one_letter_code
_entity_poly.pdbx_strand_id
1 'polypeptide(L)'
;MLFQKLAISTMFAIATAVSTQSSAFSQTTFKNPTHPYLSEIGTAQTTISHQPSQSQFKNSTHLRLSEIGTSSSMQSPMTQMVEAPMSQAPLNNGQTYFSHSPQLVRVHASQTQAYTPSTYEFTLTVPANAGQSLKAVRIAQERNLGTVKFDASRSKAFAGERFAAGAEIPLASVGGEKPAPGEATIVFDQPVQPGSTVTVALEAKANPEFGGAYEFGVTAFPAGDNGVGQFLGFGRINLYSGGE
;
A
#
# COMPACT_ATOMS: atom_id res chain seq x y z
N MET A 1 -61.25 44.88 22.87
CA MET A 1 -60.46 43.80 23.52
C MET A 1 -61.27 42.52 23.41
N LEU A 2 -60.74 41.35 23.07
CA LEU A 2 -59.43 40.99 22.51
C LEU A 2 -59.65 39.75 21.60
N PHE A 3 -58.82 39.56 20.58
CA PHE A 3 -58.98 38.45 19.62
C PHE A 3 -58.52 37.10 20.18
N GLN A 4 -59.14 36.01 19.72
CA GLN A 4 -58.37 34.93 19.09
C GLN A 4 -59.25 34.06 18.17
N LYS A 5 -58.74 33.78 16.96
CA LYS A 5 -59.37 32.91 15.96
C LYS A 5 -58.79 31.50 16.08
N LEU A 6 -59.65 30.48 15.99
CA LEU A 6 -59.22 29.09 15.89
C LEU A 6 -58.75 28.81 14.46
N ALA A 7 -57.47 28.46 14.27
CA ALA A 7 -56.91 28.09 12.98
C ALA A 7 -56.80 26.56 12.87
N ILE A 8 -57.54 25.97 11.93
CA ILE A 8 -57.46 24.54 11.60
C ILE A 8 -56.36 24.38 10.55
N SER A 9 -55.18 23.93 10.96
CA SER A 9 -54.08 23.59 10.04
C SER A 9 -54.17 22.13 9.59
N THR A 10 -54.80 21.90 8.44
CA THR A 10 -54.63 20.64 7.69
C THR A 10 -53.21 20.57 7.13
N MET A 11 -52.38 19.66 7.64
CA MET A 11 -51.10 19.34 7.01
C MET A 11 -51.30 18.35 5.85
N PHE A 12 -50.94 18.77 4.64
CA PHE A 12 -50.73 17.87 3.51
C PHE A 12 -49.36 17.21 3.63
N ALA A 13 -49.31 15.89 3.83
CA ALA A 13 -48.07 15.13 3.70
C ALA A 13 -47.84 14.78 2.22
N ILE A 14 -46.84 15.40 1.60
CA ILE A 14 -46.39 15.03 0.25
C ILE A 14 -45.40 13.87 0.38
N ALA A 15 -45.85 12.65 0.11
CA ALA A 15 -44.99 11.48 0.02
C ALA A 15 -44.26 11.47 -1.33
N THR A 16 -43.07 12.07 -1.39
CA THR A 16 -42.16 11.89 -2.53
C THR A 16 -41.56 10.49 -2.49
N ALA A 17 -42.07 9.60 -3.35
CA ALA A 17 -41.50 8.28 -3.55
C ALA A 17 -40.09 8.40 -4.18
N VAL A 18 -39.05 8.17 -3.39
CA VAL A 18 -37.70 7.99 -3.91
C VAL A 18 -37.60 6.60 -4.52
N SER A 19 -37.48 6.53 -5.84
CA SER A 19 -37.18 5.30 -6.56
C SER A 19 -35.75 4.86 -6.26
N THR A 20 -35.58 3.94 -5.31
CA THR A 20 -34.29 3.28 -5.04
C THR A 20 -33.96 2.33 -6.18
N GLN A 21 -33.36 2.87 -7.25
CA GLN A 21 -32.83 2.08 -8.34
C GLN A 21 -31.58 1.33 -7.84
N SER A 22 -31.77 0.06 -7.51
CA SER A 22 -30.69 -0.82 -7.03
C SER A 22 -29.71 -1.11 -8.17
N SER A 23 -28.67 -0.29 -8.27
CA SER A 23 -27.52 -0.54 -9.14
C SER A 23 -26.81 -1.80 -8.65
N ALA A 24 -26.84 -2.87 -9.46
CA ALA A 24 -26.13 -4.10 -9.13
C ALA A 24 -24.62 -3.82 -8.98
N PHE A 25 -24.10 -4.07 -7.78
CA PHE A 25 -22.69 -3.86 -7.46
C PHE A 25 -21.84 -4.94 -8.11
N SER A 26 -21.14 -4.61 -9.20
CA SER A 26 -20.18 -5.50 -9.85
C SER A 26 -19.00 -5.78 -8.93
N GLN A 27 -18.94 -6.99 -8.39
CA GLN A 27 -17.85 -7.46 -7.53
C GLN A 27 -16.57 -7.63 -8.36
N THR A 28 -15.59 -6.74 -8.19
CA THR A 28 -14.28 -6.87 -8.81
C THR A 28 -13.37 -7.79 -7.99
N THR A 29 -13.07 -8.98 -8.53
CA THR A 29 -12.14 -9.94 -7.92
C THR A 29 -10.71 -9.43 -8.01
N PHE A 30 -10.17 -8.87 -6.91
CA PHE A 30 -8.76 -8.50 -6.82
C PHE A 30 -7.86 -9.75 -6.85
N LYS A 31 -7.10 -9.92 -7.93
CA LYS A 31 -6.18 -11.06 -8.08
C LYS A 31 -4.85 -10.79 -7.36
N ASN A 32 -4.44 -11.75 -6.52
CA ASN A 32 -3.24 -11.70 -5.71
C ASN A 32 -1.98 -12.17 -6.49
N PRO A 33 -0.87 -11.42 -6.51
CA PRO A 33 0.42 -11.90 -6.99
C PRO A 33 1.18 -12.66 -5.88
N THR A 34 1.15 -13.99 -5.94
CA THR A 34 1.88 -14.87 -5.01
C THR A 34 3.39 -14.85 -5.28
N HIS A 35 4.22 -14.52 -4.29
CA HIS A 35 5.67 -14.72 -4.37
C HIS A 35 6.08 -16.20 -4.20
N PRO A 36 7.15 -16.66 -4.89
CA PRO A 36 7.61 -18.04 -4.79
C PRO A 36 8.32 -18.37 -3.47
N TYR A 37 8.25 -19.64 -3.10
CA TYR A 37 8.75 -20.23 -1.86
C TYR A 37 10.27 -20.44 -1.92
N LEU A 38 11.04 -19.84 -1.00
CA LEU A 38 12.48 -20.08 -0.87
C LEU A 38 12.74 -21.31 0.02
N SER A 39 12.88 -22.49 -0.59
CA SER A 39 13.42 -23.67 0.08
C SER A 39 14.21 -24.57 -0.87
N GLU A 40 15.48 -24.24 -1.09
CA GLU A 40 16.46 -25.23 -1.55
C GLU A 40 17.86 -24.83 -1.10
N ILE A 41 18.26 -25.33 0.08
CA ILE A 41 19.64 -25.24 0.57
C ILE A 41 20.33 -26.56 0.19
N GLY A 42 20.85 -26.62 -1.03
CA GLY A 42 21.60 -27.76 -1.57
C GLY A 42 23.11 -27.59 -1.36
N THR A 43 23.74 -28.53 -0.68
CA THR A 43 25.18 -28.51 -0.34
C THR A 43 26.11 -28.65 -1.54
N ALA A 44 27.11 -27.77 -1.64
CA ALA A 44 28.36 -28.06 -2.36
C ALA A 44 29.54 -27.33 -1.70
N GLN A 45 30.48 -28.08 -1.10
CA GLN A 45 31.79 -27.58 -0.70
C GLN A 45 32.78 -27.76 -1.86
N THR A 46 33.44 -26.68 -2.30
CA THR A 46 34.77 -26.83 -2.92
C THR A 46 35.68 -25.65 -2.54
N THR A 47 36.86 -26.01 -2.06
CA THR A 47 37.97 -25.16 -1.58
C THR A 47 38.48 -24.15 -2.60
N ILE A 48 38.84 -22.93 -2.16
CA ILE A 48 39.77 -22.03 -2.86
C ILE A 48 40.87 -21.58 -1.90
N SER A 49 42.10 -21.47 -2.41
CA SER A 49 43.34 -21.30 -1.64
C SER A 49 44.29 -20.30 -2.34
N HIS A 50 44.78 -19.32 -1.58
CA HIS A 50 45.99 -18.48 -1.77
C HIS A 50 46.20 -17.59 -3.02
N GLN A 51 46.15 -16.27 -2.77
CA GLN A 51 47.10 -15.15 -3.04
C GLN A 51 48.17 -15.15 -4.19
N PRO A 52 48.74 -13.97 -4.55
CA PRO A 52 49.14 -13.64 -5.92
C PRO A 52 50.66 -13.44 -6.15
N SER A 53 51.05 -13.10 -7.37
CA SER A 53 52.39 -12.53 -7.67
C SER A 53 52.36 -11.42 -8.74
N GLN A 54 53.22 -10.42 -8.56
CA GLN A 54 53.52 -9.39 -9.56
C GLN A 54 54.66 -9.83 -10.48
N SER A 55 54.86 -9.15 -11.62
CA SER A 55 56.12 -9.20 -12.37
C SER A 55 56.36 -7.91 -13.17
N GLN A 56 57.33 -7.09 -12.73
CA GLN A 56 57.93 -5.99 -13.48
C GLN A 56 59.38 -6.34 -13.84
N PHE A 57 59.74 -6.35 -15.14
CA PHE A 57 61.12 -6.21 -15.63
C PHE A 57 61.06 -5.53 -17.02
N LYS A 58 61.54 -4.29 -17.23
CA LYS A 58 62.91 -3.71 -17.24
C LYS A 58 63.41 -3.43 -18.69
N ASN A 59 63.36 -2.16 -19.07
CA ASN A 59 64.39 -1.34 -19.73
C ASN A 59 65.29 -1.91 -20.87
N SER A 60 65.27 -1.23 -22.04
CA SER A 60 66.40 -0.43 -22.60
C SER A 60 66.57 -0.54 -24.13
N THR A 61 66.66 0.60 -24.83
CA THR A 61 67.86 1.09 -25.58
C THR A 61 67.47 2.07 -26.72
N HIS A 62 68.25 3.15 -26.88
CA HIS A 62 68.07 4.22 -27.89
C HIS A 62 68.45 3.81 -29.34
N LEU A 63 67.62 4.23 -30.30
CA LEU A 63 67.94 4.79 -31.64
C LEU A 63 66.67 5.57 -32.14
N ARG A 64 66.68 6.63 -32.96
CA ARG A 64 67.75 7.48 -33.55
C ARG A 64 67.24 8.95 -33.69
N LEU A 65 67.41 9.60 -34.85
CA LEU A 65 66.83 10.92 -35.21
C LEU A 65 66.77 11.05 -36.75
N SER A 66 65.60 11.37 -37.33
CA SER A 66 65.45 11.96 -38.68
C SER A 66 64.01 12.46 -38.95
N GLU A 67 63.90 13.77 -39.24
CA GLU A 67 63.06 14.37 -40.31
C GLU A 67 61.52 14.39 -40.19
N ILE A 68 61.03 15.56 -39.75
CA ILE A 68 60.01 16.43 -40.38
C ILE A 68 59.05 15.76 -41.40
N GLY A 69 57.76 15.71 -41.06
CA GLY A 69 56.68 15.44 -42.02
C GLY A 69 55.29 15.72 -41.44
N THR A 70 54.68 16.84 -41.82
CA THR A 70 53.28 17.17 -41.48
C THR A 70 52.31 16.14 -42.03
N SER A 71 51.47 15.52 -41.17
CA SER A 71 50.24 14.86 -41.62
C SER A 71 49.15 14.89 -40.55
N SER A 72 47.90 14.87 -41.03
CA SER A 72 46.65 15.26 -40.39
C SER A 72 46.37 14.74 -38.97
N SER A 73 45.82 15.62 -38.14
CA SER A 73 44.96 15.24 -37.02
C SER A 73 43.69 14.57 -37.55
N MET A 74 43.66 13.24 -37.61
CA MET A 74 42.42 12.50 -37.85
C MET A 74 41.51 12.65 -36.64
N GLN A 75 40.49 13.49 -36.78
CA GLN A 75 39.37 13.51 -35.84
C GLN A 75 38.62 12.18 -35.95
N SER A 76 38.67 11.37 -34.90
CA SER A 76 37.76 10.24 -34.76
C SER A 76 36.32 10.77 -34.74
N PRO A 77 35.41 10.30 -35.62
CA PRO A 77 34.01 10.62 -35.45
C PRO A 77 33.55 9.94 -34.16
N MET A 78 33.14 10.75 -33.17
CA MET A 78 32.43 10.22 -32.01
C MET A 78 31.11 9.65 -32.54
N THR A 79 31.01 8.31 -32.58
CA THR A 79 29.76 7.61 -32.88
C THR A 79 28.73 8.07 -31.86
N GLN A 80 27.86 8.98 -32.28
CA GLN A 80 26.81 9.54 -31.46
C GLN A 80 25.87 8.39 -31.10
N MET A 81 25.96 7.92 -29.85
CA MET A 81 25.01 6.94 -29.33
C MET A 81 23.65 7.61 -29.35
N VAL A 82 22.82 7.22 -30.31
CA VAL A 82 21.42 7.63 -30.35
C VAL A 82 20.75 6.95 -29.17
N GLU A 83 20.60 7.71 -28.09
CA GLU A 83 19.89 7.30 -26.90
C GLU A 83 18.43 7.09 -27.31
N ALA A 84 18.09 5.82 -27.55
CA ALA A 84 16.76 5.45 -28.02
C ALA A 84 15.74 5.92 -26.98
N PRO A 85 14.74 6.72 -27.35
CA PRO A 85 13.73 7.14 -26.39
C PRO A 85 13.04 5.88 -25.87
N MET A 86 13.09 5.68 -24.54
CA MET A 86 12.33 4.63 -23.88
C MET A 86 10.85 4.95 -24.02
N SER A 87 10.26 4.55 -25.14
CA SER A 87 8.84 4.68 -25.42
C SER A 87 8.08 3.88 -24.36
N GLN A 88 7.57 4.60 -23.35
CA GLN A 88 6.68 4.02 -22.36
C GLN A 88 5.42 3.53 -23.09
N ALA A 89 5.35 2.22 -23.33
CA ALA A 89 4.17 1.59 -23.91
C ALA A 89 2.97 1.86 -22.99
N PRO A 90 1.85 2.42 -23.50
CA PRO A 90 0.65 2.58 -22.71
C PRO A 90 0.15 1.22 -22.22
N LEU A 91 0.01 1.05 -20.91
CA LEU A 91 -0.65 -0.10 -20.28
C LEU A 91 -2.17 0.00 -20.50
N ASN A 92 -2.60 -0.11 -21.76
CA ASN A 92 -3.99 0.06 -22.22
C ASN A 92 -4.90 -1.14 -21.87
N ASN A 93 -4.69 -1.75 -20.71
CA ASN A 93 -5.45 -2.89 -20.22
C ASN A 93 -6.74 -2.47 -19.47
N GLY A 94 -7.06 -1.18 -19.44
CA GLY A 94 -8.16 -0.63 -18.64
C GLY A 94 -7.93 -0.73 -17.12
N GLN A 95 -6.70 -0.96 -16.68
CA GLN A 95 -6.34 -1.05 -15.27
C GLN A 95 -6.02 0.33 -14.70
N THR A 96 -6.48 0.61 -13.48
CA THR A 96 -6.15 1.85 -12.76
C THR A 96 -5.01 1.66 -11.76
N TYR A 97 -4.20 2.72 -11.59
CA TYR A 97 -2.99 2.76 -10.76
C TYR A 97 -2.88 4.13 -10.09
N PHE A 98 -2.21 4.20 -8.94
CA PHE A 98 -1.78 5.49 -8.41
C PHE A 98 -0.57 6.02 -9.19
N SER A 99 -0.59 7.30 -9.56
CA SER A 99 0.59 8.00 -10.11
C SER A 99 1.61 8.30 -9.01
N HIS A 100 1.14 8.56 -7.79
CA HIS A 100 1.96 8.66 -6.58
C HIS A 100 1.31 7.83 -5.47
N SER A 101 2.07 6.89 -4.89
CA SER A 101 1.56 5.97 -3.88
C SER A 101 0.98 6.70 -2.66
N PRO A 102 -0.19 6.29 -2.15
CA PRO A 102 -0.54 6.48 -0.74
C PRO A 102 0.60 6.00 0.17
N GLN A 103 0.70 6.55 1.38
CA GLN A 103 1.73 6.20 2.34
C GLN A 103 1.10 5.70 3.64
N LEU A 104 1.62 4.61 4.21
CA LEU A 104 1.30 4.18 5.56
C LEU A 104 2.11 5.04 6.55
N VAL A 105 1.45 5.94 7.28
CA VAL A 105 2.14 6.90 8.17
C VAL A 105 2.13 6.50 9.65
N ARG A 106 1.18 5.64 10.07
CA ARG A 106 1.10 5.15 11.45
C ARG A 106 0.35 3.83 11.53
N VAL A 107 0.81 2.95 12.42
CA VAL A 107 0.02 1.83 12.94
C VAL A 107 0.05 1.84 14.47
N HIS A 108 -1.09 1.55 15.10
CA HIS A 108 -1.25 1.55 16.55
C HIS A 108 -2.30 0.53 16.99
N ALA A 109 -2.22 0.04 18.23
CA ALA A 109 -3.25 -0.80 18.86
C ALA A 109 -3.74 -0.12 20.14
N SER A 110 -5.06 0.00 20.32
CA SER A 110 -5.65 0.62 21.51
C SER A 110 -5.38 -0.16 22.81
N GLN A 111 -5.17 -1.48 22.69
CA GLN A 111 -4.67 -2.36 23.75
C GLN A 111 -3.56 -3.26 23.20
N THR A 112 -2.50 -3.48 23.98
CA THR A 112 -1.34 -4.31 23.59
C THR A 112 -1.19 -5.61 24.38
N GLN A 113 -2.02 -5.84 25.40
CA GLN A 113 -1.97 -7.04 26.25
C GLN A 113 -2.64 -8.25 25.58
N ALA A 114 -2.09 -9.44 25.77
CA ALA A 114 -2.64 -10.69 25.25
C ALA A 114 -4.10 -10.91 25.67
N TYR A 115 -4.86 -11.62 24.83
CA TYR A 115 -6.29 -11.93 25.01
C TYR A 115 -7.23 -10.72 25.19
N THR A 116 -6.74 -9.49 25.11
CA THR A 116 -7.53 -8.28 25.33
C THR A 116 -8.14 -7.80 24.00
N PRO A 117 -9.45 -7.49 23.93
CA PRO A 117 -10.05 -6.84 22.76
C PRO A 117 -9.33 -5.52 22.44
N SER A 118 -9.11 -5.25 21.16
CA SER A 118 -8.27 -4.12 20.73
C SER A 118 -8.71 -3.57 19.39
N THR A 119 -8.46 -2.28 19.17
CA THR A 119 -8.70 -1.58 17.91
C THR A 119 -7.36 -1.31 17.28
N TYR A 120 -7.11 -1.86 16.09
CA TYR A 120 -5.88 -1.63 15.34
C TYR A 120 -6.10 -0.52 14.33
N GLU A 121 -5.41 0.60 14.54
CA GLU A 121 -5.55 1.81 13.75
C GLU A 121 -4.41 1.90 12.72
N PHE A 122 -4.78 2.04 11.45
CA PHE A 122 -3.86 2.20 10.31
C PHE A 122 -4.13 3.57 9.68
N THR A 123 -3.20 4.51 9.83
CA THR A 123 -3.32 5.86 9.23
C THR A 123 -2.56 5.91 7.93
N LEU A 124 -3.25 6.31 6.86
CA LEU A 124 -2.73 6.48 5.52
C LEU A 124 -2.87 7.93 5.07
N THR A 125 -1.90 8.42 4.31
CA THR A 125 -2.05 9.66 3.52
C THR A 125 -2.18 9.31 2.04
N VAL A 126 -3.12 9.95 1.35
CA VAL A 126 -3.24 9.90 -0.11
C VAL A 126 -2.67 11.21 -0.65
N PRO A 127 -1.54 11.23 -1.36
CA PRO A 127 -0.92 12.48 -1.78
C PRO A 127 -1.81 13.24 -2.77
N ALA A 128 -1.70 14.57 -2.81
CA ALA A 128 -2.54 15.41 -3.68
C ALA A 128 -2.37 15.10 -5.18
N ASN A 129 -1.19 14.60 -5.57
CA ASN A 129 -0.84 14.15 -6.91
C ASN A 129 -0.94 12.61 -7.08
N ALA A 130 -1.73 11.91 -6.25
CA ALA A 130 -1.93 10.46 -6.35
C ALA A 130 -2.49 9.98 -7.70
N GLY A 131 -3.10 10.86 -8.48
CA GLY A 131 -3.69 10.56 -9.80
C GLY A 131 -5.01 9.79 -9.73
N GLN A 132 -5.18 8.92 -8.73
CA GLN A 132 -6.42 8.19 -8.45
C GLN A 132 -6.82 8.32 -6.97
N SER A 133 -8.13 8.23 -6.71
CA SER A 133 -8.68 8.14 -5.36
C SER A 133 -8.45 6.74 -4.76
N LEU A 134 -8.33 6.64 -3.44
CA LEU A 134 -8.20 5.37 -2.72
C LEU A 134 -9.58 4.72 -2.53
N LYS A 135 -9.83 3.56 -3.15
CA LYS A 135 -11.11 2.83 -3.03
C LYS A 135 -11.12 1.78 -1.94
N ALA A 136 -9.99 1.09 -1.72
CA ALA A 136 -9.90 0.04 -0.72
C ALA A 136 -8.50 -0.07 -0.11
N VAL A 137 -8.43 -0.65 1.09
CA VAL A 137 -7.19 -1.01 1.79
C VAL A 137 -7.31 -2.45 2.26
N ARG A 138 -6.34 -3.29 1.92
CA ARG A 138 -6.19 -4.64 2.48
C ARG A 138 -5.08 -4.63 3.52
N ILE A 139 -5.38 -5.15 4.69
CA ILE A 139 -4.47 -5.33 5.82
C ILE A 139 -4.31 -6.83 6.01
N ALA A 140 -3.09 -7.35 5.88
CA ALA A 140 -2.76 -8.75 6.05
C ALA A 140 -1.66 -8.90 7.10
N GLN A 141 -1.93 -9.65 8.17
CA GLN A 141 -0.92 -10.01 9.17
C GLN A 141 0.09 -10.97 8.54
N GLU A 142 1.38 -10.76 8.78
CA GLU A 142 2.39 -11.77 8.48
C GLU A 142 2.35 -12.94 9.45
N ARG A 143 2.87 -14.09 8.99
CA ARG A 143 2.87 -15.32 9.77
C ARG A 143 3.63 -15.14 11.08
N ASN A 144 2.95 -15.42 12.19
CA ASN A 144 3.47 -15.31 13.55
C ASN A 144 2.95 -16.48 14.41
N LEU A 145 3.39 -16.57 15.67
CA LEU A 145 2.92 -17.58 16.63
C LEU A 145 1.41 -17.46 16.91
N GLY A 146 0.89 -16.22 16.92
CA GLY A 146 -0.52 -15.91 16.99
C GLY A 146 -1.09 -15.44 15.65
N THR A 147 -2.40 -15.59 15.44
CA THR A 147 -3.13 -14.98 14.33
C THR A 147 -4.30 -14.16 14.85
N VAL A 148 -4.35 -12.88 14.49
CA VAL A 148 -5.38 -11.95 14.93
C VAL A 148 -6.71 -12.28 14.25
N LYS A 149 -7.78 -12.33 15.05
CA LYS A 149 -9.15 -12.54 14.57
C LYS A 149 -9.85 -11.19 14.50
N PHE A 150 -9.87 -10.59 13.32
CA PHE A 150 -10.56 -9.33 13.08
C PHE A 150 -12.08 -9.47 13.20
N ASP A 151 -12.73 -8.37 13.54
CA ASP A 151 -14.17 -8.20 13.63
C ASP A 151 -14.62 -7.10 12.67
N ALA A 152 -14.82 -7.51 11.42
CA ALA A 152 -15.26 -6.63 10.34
C ALA A 152 -16.53 -5.82 10.70
N SER A 153 -17.43 -6.40 11.51
CA SER A 153 -18.73 -5.80 11.82
C SER A 153 -18.68 -4.57 12.73
N ARG A 154 -17.60 -4.42 13.50
CA ARG A 154 -17.39 -3.29 14.45
C ARG A 154 -16.31 -2.31 13.99
N SER A 155 -15.69 -2.56 12.84
CA SER A 155 -14.59 -1.77 12.27
C SER A 155 -15.10 -0.51 11.56
N LYS A 156 -14.29 0.56 11.57
CA LYS A 156 -14.65 1.89 11.08
C LYS A 156 -13.50 2.56 10.31
N ALA A 157 -13.77 3.67 9.66
CA ALA A 157 -12.75 4.60 9.18
C ALA A 157 -13.14 6.04 9.46
N PHE A 158 -12.16 6.94 9.56
CA PHE A 158 -12.38 8.36 9.79
C PHE A 158 -11.35 9.22 9.07
N ALA A 159 -11.73 10.46 8.75
CA ALA A 159 -10.82 11.44 8.17
C ALA A 159 -9.78 11.90 9.20
N GLY A 160 -8.58 12.26 8.73
CA GLY A 160 -7.50 12.74 9.59
C GLY A 160 -6.75 11.63 10.33
N GLU A 161 -6.10 12.01 11.43
CA GLU A 161 -5.37 11.09 12.31
C GLU A 161 -6.14 10.85 13.61
N ARG A 162 -5.83 9.77 14.35
CA ARG A 162 -6.46 9.44 15.65
C ARG A 162 -6.78 10.63 16.57
N PHE A 163 -5.79 11.46 16.88
CA PHE A 163 -5.92 12.58 17.84
C PHE A 163 -6.55 13.83 17.23
N ALA A 164 -6.78 13.83 15.91
CA ALA A 164 -7.46 14.87 15.14
C ALA A 164 -8.53 14.24 14.24
N ALA A 165 -9.24 13.23 14.76
CA ALA A 165 -10.20 12.45 14.00
C ALA A 165 -11.38 13.35 13.58
N GLY A 166 -11.57 13.46 12.27
CA GLY A 166 -12.69 14.16 11.65
C GLY A 166 -13.93 13.27 11.56
N ALA A 167 -14.75 13.53 10.54
CA ALA A 167 -15.95 12.74 10.29
C ALA A 167 -15.62 11.25 10.02
N GLU A 168 -16.52 10.37 10.47
CA GLU A 168 -16.53 8.95 10.08
C GLU A 168 -16.72 8.83 8.56
N ILE A 169 -15.92 7.99 7.92
CA ILE A 169 -15.97 7.73 6.48
C ILE A 169 -16.78 6.43 6.28
N PRO A 170 -17.93 6.47 5.59
CA PRO A 170 -18.74 5.27 5.37
C PRO A 170 -17.97 4.18 4.60
N LEU A 171 -18.18 2.93 5.03
CA LEU A 171 -17.58 1.75 4.43
C LEU A 171 -18.65 0.93 3.69
N ALA A 172 -18.38 0.58 2.44
CA ALA A 172 -19.25 -0.32 1.67
C ALA A 172 -19.10 -1.78 2.13
N SER A 173 -17.89 -2.19 2.54
CA SER A 173 -17.66 -3.51 3.12
C SER A 173 -16.35 -3.57 3.92
N VAL A 174 -16.28 -4.54 4.83
CA VAL A 174 -15.09 -4.90 5.60
C VAL A 174 -14.92 -6.41 5.62
N GLY A 175 -13.68 -6.89 5.59
CA GLY A 175 -13.32 -8.31 5.53
C GLY A 175 -13.07 -8.79 4.11
N GLY A 176 -13.94 -8.42 3.16
CA GLY A 176 -13.98 -9.04 1.83
C GLY A 176 -14.82 -10.32 1.82
N GLU A 177 -14.97 -10.95 0.65
CA GLU A 177 -15.90 -12.08 0.45
C GLU A 177 -15.52 -13.31 1.29
N LYS A 178 -14.22 -13.63 1.35
CA LYS A 178 -13.68 -14.73 2.15
C LYS A 178 -12.22 -14.44 2.55
N PRO A 179 -11.97 -13.57 3.54
CA PRO A 179 -10.61 -13.25 3.98
C PRO A 179 -9.85 -14.49 4.47
N ALA A 180 -8.54 -14.49 4.25
CA ALA A 180 -7.63 -15.37 4.96
C ALA A 180 -7.59 -15.03 6.46
N PRO A 181 -7.25 -15.98 7.36
CA PRO A 181 -6.99 -15.67 8.76
C PRO A 181 -5.92 -14.59 8.90
N GLY A 182 -6.17 -13.58 9.74
CA GLY A 182 -5.26 -12.42 9.86
C GLY A 182 -5.36 -11.40 8.73
N GLU A 183 -6.32 -11.52 7.79
CA GLU A 183 -6.56 -10.54 6.74
C GLU A 183 -7.92 -9.83 6.90
N ALA A 184 -7.97 -8.55 6.53
CA ALA A 184 -9.22 -7.84 6.24
C ALA A 184 -9.03 -6.89 5.05
N THR A 185 -10.00 -6.87 4.13
CA THR A 185 -10.12 -5.82 3.10
C THR A 185 -11.21 -4.83 3.50
N ILE A 186 -10.88 -3.54 3.52
CA ILE A 186 -11.76 -2.42 3.83
C ILE A 186 -12.05 -1.69 2.53
N VAL A 187 -13.33 -1.56 2.16
CA VAL A 187 -13.77 -0.84 0.96
C VAL A 187 -14.54 0.40 1.41
N PHE A 188 -14.02 1.59 1.07
CA PHE A 188 -14.73 2.85 1.32
C PHE A 188 -15.96 2.93 0.41
N ASP A 189 -17.07 3.44 0.93
CA ASP A 189 -18.29 3.64 0.12
C ASP A 189 -18.01 4.64 -1.01
N GLN A 190 -17.62 5.86 -0.63
CA GLN A 190 -17.03 6.85 -1.53
C GLN A 190 -15.49 6.75 -1.48
N PRO A 191 -14.79 6.76 -2.64
CA PRO A 191 -13.33 6.76 -2.67
C PRO A 191 -12.72 7.96 -1.94
N VAL A 192 -11.71 7.72 -1.11
CA VAL A 192 -10.96 8.77 -0.39
C VAL A 192 -10.12 9.56 -1.40
N GLN A 193 -10.36 10.87 -1.46
CA GLN A 193 -9.80 11.75 -2.50
C GLN A 193 -8.30 12.03 -2.31
N PRO A 194 -7.55 12.31 -3.39
CA PRO A 194 -6.17 12.81 -3.30
C PRO A 194 -6.05 14.04 -2.38
N GLY A 195 -4.96 14.11 -1.62
CA GLY A 195 -4.70 15.15 -0.63
C GLY A 195 -5.29 14.88 0.76
N SER A 196 -5.96 13.74 0.96
CA SER A 196 -6.61 13.38 2.23
C SER A 196 -5.72 12.52 3.13
N THR A 197 -5.95 12.62 4.44
CA THR A 197 -5.51 11.62 5.44
C THR A 197 -6.72 10.82 5.90
N VAL A 198 -6.56 9.51 6.06
CA VAL A 198 -7.59 8.59 6.56
C VAL A 198 -6.99 7.63 7.57
N THR A 199 -7.70 7.36 8.67
CA THR A 199 -7.39 6.25 9.58
C THR A 199 -8.45 5.17 9.46
N VAL A 200 -8.02 3.92 9.26
CA VAL A 200 -8.84 2.71 9.34
C VAL A 200 -8.69 2.12 10.74
N ALA A 201 -9.79 2.03 11.49
CA ALA A 201 -9.87 1.40 12.79
C ALA A 201 -10.46 -0.01 12.65
N LEU A 202 -9.57 -0.99 12.57
CA LEU A 202 -9.90 -2.41 12.40
C LEU A 202 -10.00 -3.08 13.77
N GLU A 203 -11.21 -3.51 14.14
CA GLU A 203 -11.44 -4.18 15.42
C GLU A 203 -10.84 -5.59 15.42
N ALA A 204 -10.13 -5.94 16.49
CA ALA A 204 -9.67 -7.29 16.80
C ALA A 204 -10.51 -7.84 17.96
N LYS A 205 -11.04 -9.06 17.80
CA LYS A 205 -11.83 -9.74 18.86
C LYS A 205 -11.02 -9.90 20.15
N ALA A 206 -9.73 -10.19 19.98
CA ALA A 206 -8.71 -10.17 21.02
C ALA A 206 -7.33 -10.11 20.36
N ASN A 207 -6.36 -9.52 21.05
CA ASN A 207 -4.94 -9.73 20.81
C ASN A 207 -4.60 -11.23 20.98
N PRO A 208 -3.64 -11.79 20.24
CA PRO A 208 -3.24 -13.18 20.40
C PRO A 208 -2.59 -13.46 21.76
N GLU A 209 -2.45 -14.75 22.09
CA GLU A 209 -1.84 -15.24 23.33
C GLU A 209 -0.36 -14.83 23.48
N PHE A 210 0.43 -15.06 22.43
CA PHE A 210 1.87 -14.84 22.46
C PHE A 210 2.21 -13.37 22.23
N GLY A 211 2.95 -12.77 23.17
CA GLY A 211 3.58 -11.47 22.95
C GLY A 211 4.63 -11.51 21.83
N GLY A 212 5.01 -10.35 21.33
CA GLY A 212 6.00 -10.20 20.27
C GLY A 212 5.71 -9.03 19.32
N ALA A 213 6.53 -8.92 18.28
CA ALA A 213 6.30 -8.01 17.17
C ALA A 213 5.35 -8.65 16.15
N TYR A 214 4.18 -8.05 15.94
CA TYR A 214 3.21 -8.44 14.93
C TYR A 214 3.28 -7.44 13.77
N GLU A 215 3.55 -7.94 12.57
CA GLU A 215 3.69 -7.13 11.36
C GLU A 215 2.46 -7.31 10.47
N PHE A 216 2.00 -6.20 9.89
CA PHE A 216 0.79 -6.11 9.08
C PHE A 216 1.14 -5.42 7.76
N GLY A 217 1.13 -6.19 6.68
CA GLY A 217 1.30 -5.68 5.33
C GLY A 217 0.07 -4.91 4.88
N VAL A 218 0.26 -3.68 4.40
CA VAL A 218 -0.84 -2.82 3.94
C VAL A 218 -0.79 -2.67 2.43
N THR A 219 -1.90 -2.96 1.74
CA THR A 219 -2.05 -2.78 0.28
C THR A 219 -3.18 -1.78 0.01
N ALA A 220 -2.90 -0.70 -0.71
CA ALA A 220 -3.91 0.27 -1.17
C ALA A 220 -4.37 -0.05 -2.59
N PHE A 221 -5.65 0.17 -2.89
CA PHE A 221 -6.24 -0.06 -4.22
C PHE A 221 -6.89 1.23 -4.74
N PRO A 222 -6.60 1.65 -5.98
CA PRO A 222 -7.20 2.84 -6.58
C PRO A 222 -8.66 2.61 -6.96
N ALA A 223 -9.40 3.69 -7.18
CA ALA A 223 -10.71 3.66 -7.81
C ALA A 223 -10.62 3.37 -9.32
N GLY A 224 -11.73 2.90 -9.89
CA GLY A 224 -11.84 2.51 -11.30
C GLY A 224 -11.69 1.01 -11.54
N ASP A 225 -11.82 0.61 -12.80
CA ASP A 225 -11.82 -0.80 -13.18
C ASP A 225 -10.45 -1.46 -13.02
N ASN A 226 -10.45 -2.71 -12.57
CA ASN A 226 -9.26 -3.56 -12.43
C ASN A 226 -8.09 -2.88 -11.67
N GLY A 227 -8.41 -2.03 -10.68
CA GLY A 227 -7.44 -1.27 -9.91
C GLY A 227 -6.36 -2.14 -9.26
N VAL A 228 -5.10 -1.84 -9.59
CA VAL A 228 -3.95 -2.66 -9.15
C VAL A 228 -3.52 -2.25 -7.75
N GLY A 229 -3.44 -3.23 -6.86
CA GLY A 229 -3.01 -3.04 -5.49
C GLY A 229 -1.54 -2.63 -5.37
N GLN A 230 -1.28 -1.55 -4.64
CA GLN A 230 0.05 -1.07 -4.30
C GLN A 230 0.39 -1.39 -2.85
N PHE A 231 1.47 -2.14 -2.64
CA PHE A 231 1.97 -2.44 -1.30
C PHE A 231 2.64 -1.21 -0.69
N LEU A 232 2.24 -0.85 0.54
CA LEU A 232 2.66 0.35 1.25
C LEU A 232 3.73 0.07 2.33
N GLY A 233 4.15 -1.19 2.47
CA GLY A 233 5.03 -1.64 3.55
C GLY A 233 4.29 -2.31 4.71
N PHE A 234 5.05 -2.60 5.76
CA PHE A 234 4.57 -3.23 6.98
C PHE A 234 4.40 -2.22 8.12
N GLY A 235 3.26 -2.27 8.79
CA GLY A 235 3.08 -1.66 10.11
C GLY A 235 3.34 -2.68 11.21
N ARG A 236 4.06 -2.27 12.27
CA ARG A 236 4.39 -3.13 13.41
C ARG A 236 3.61 -2.73 14.66
N ILE A 237 3.00 -3.72 15.31
CA ILE A 237 2.40 -3.61 16.64
C ILE A 237 3.19 -4.52 17.58
N ASN A 238 3.65 -4.00 18.72
CA ASN A 238 4.24 -4.84 19.77
C ASN A 238 3.12 -5.23 20.75
N LEU A 239 2.92 -6.53 20.92
CA LEU A 239 1.98 -7.10 21.88
C LEU A 239 2.75 -7.77 23.03
N TYR A 240 2.15 -7.80 24.21
CA TYR A 240 2.75 -8.31 25.43
C TYR A 240 1.94 -9.50 25.95
N SER A 241 2.62 -10.55 26.40
CA SER A 241 1.99 -11.65 27.13
C SER A 241 1.43 -11.14 28.46
N GLY A 242 0.24 -11.58 28.84
CA GLY A 242 -0.31 -11.25 30.15
C GLY A 242 0.41 -12.05 31.25
N GLY A 243 1.06 -11.36 32.20
CA GLY A 243 1.61 -12.00 33.40
C GLY A 243 3.06 -11.65 33.81
N GLU A 244 3.55 -10.45 33.49
CA GLU A 244 4.73 -9.85 34.16
C GLU A 244 4.36 -8.50 34.80
#